data_AF-A0A1A8R1N1-F1
#
_entry.id   AF-A0A1A8R1N1-F1
#
_cell.length_a   1.000
_cell.length_b   1.000
_cell.length_c   1.000
_cell.angle_alpha   90.00
_cell.angle_beta   90.00
_cell.angle_gamma   90.00
#
_symmetry.space_group_name_H-M   'P 1'
#
loop_
_entity.id
_entity.type
_entity.pdbx_description
1 polymer ?
#
loop_
_entity_poly.entity_id
_entity_poly.type
_entity_poly.pdbx_seq_one_letter_code
_entity_poly.pdbx_strand_id
1 'polypeptide(L)'
;LFVYQNHKYKLYAFVEHFGGLRSGHYTATIRSEENKDSWYNFNDSSVTKLNNQPFKERRLEKSESAYLLFYRSKKDTDLQN
;
A
#
# COMPACT_ATOMS: atom_id res chain seq x y z
N LEU A 1 6.86 -14.13 31.77
CA LEU A 1 5.59 -13.43 31.46
C LEU A 1 5.83 -12.61 30.19
N PHE A 2 5.37 -13.07 29.02
CA PHE A 2 5.55 -12.32 27.76
C PHE A 2 4.41 -11.32 27.63
N VAL A 3 4.73 -10.03 27.59
CA VAL A 3 3.77 -8.97 27.25
C VAL A 3 3.60 -9.00 25.73
N TYR A 4 2.41 -9.35 25.25
CA TYR A 4 2.06 -9.20 23.84
C TYR A 4 1.96 -7.71 23.51
N GLN A 5 2.98 -7.17 22.86
CA GLN A 5 2.97 -5.82 22.30
C GLN A 5 2.10 -5.81 21.04
N ASN A 6 1.04 -5.01 21.03
CA ASN A 6 0.14 -4.89 19.89
C ASN A 6 0.76 -4.00 18.80
N HIS A 7 1.62 -4.58 17.96
CA HIS A 7 2.27 -3.87 16.87
C HIS A 7 1.26 -3.59 15.75
N LYS A 8 0.79 -2.34 15.66
CA LYS A 8 -0.06 -1.89 14.55
C LYS A 8 0.80 -1.50 13.36
N TYR A 9 0.41 -1.96 12.18
CA TYR A 9 1.07 -1.64 10.92
C TYR A 9 0.12 -0.88 10.00
N LYS A 10 0.68 0.05 9.20
CA LYS A 10 -0.04 0.78 8.14
C LYS A 10 0.55 0.35 6.79
N LEU A 11 -0.31 -0.11 5.88
CA LEU A 11 0.05 -0.27 4.47
C LEU A 11 0.38 1.12 3.90
N TYR A 12 1.49 1.22 3.16
CA TYR A 12 1.87 2.48 2.52
C TYR A 12 2.30 2.31 1.07
N ALA A 13 2.63 1.09 0.63
CA ALA A 13 2.85 0.79 -0.77
C ALA A 13 2.48 -0.66 -1.07
N PHE A 14 2.17 -0.93 -2.33
CA PHE A 14 2.02 -2.28 -2.85
C PHE A 14 2.47 -2.35 -4.30
N VAL A 15 2.87 -3.54 -4.72
CA VAL A 15 3.23 -3.84 -6.11
C VAL A 15 2.20 -4.80 -6.67
N GLU A 16 1.75 -4.50 -7.88
CA GLU A 16 0.89 -5.39 -8.66
C GLU A 16 1.71 -6.01 -9.78
N HIS A 17 1.41 -7.27 -10.08
CA HIS A 17 2.01 -8.02 -11.17
C HIS A 17 0.92 -8.47 -12.13
N PHE A 18 1.06 -8.12 -13.41
CA PHE A 18 0.17 -8.50 -14.48
C PHE A 18 0.92 -9.39 -15.46
N GLY A 19 0.60 -10.68 -15.50
CA GLY A 19 1.25 -11.62 -16.40
C GLY A 19 1.36 -13.02 -15.81
N GLY A 20 2.19 -13.84 -16.43
CA GLY A 20 2.44 -15.22 -16.01
C GLY A 20 3.61 -15.34 -15.04
N LEU A 21 3.78 -16.53 -14.48
CA LEU A 21 4.83 -16.83 -13.48
C LEU A 21 6.26 -16.44 -13.92
N ARG A 22 6.56 -16.47 -15.22
CA ARG A 22 7.89 -16.22 -15.79
C ARG A 22 8.03 -14.90 -16.53
N SER A 23 6.95 -14.15 -16.71
CA SER A 23 6.94 -12.90 -17.49
C SER A 23 5.70 -12.08 -17.15
N GLY A 24 5.87 -10.79 -16.97
CA GLY A 24 4.76 -9.88 -16.76
C GLY A 24 5.25 -8.48 -16.48
N HIS A 25 4.28 -7.63 -16.16
CA HIS A 25 4.47 -6.21 -15.91
C HIS A 25 4.24 -5.88 -14.45
N TYR A 26 5.12 -5.06 -13.87
CA TYR A 26 5.04 -4.66 -12.47
C TYR A 26 4.73 -3.17 -12.37
N THR A 27 3.73 -2.83 -11.57
CA THR A 27 3.45 -1.42 -11.23
C THR A 27 3.45 -1.27 -9.71
N ALA A 28 3.85 -0.09 -9.24
CA ALA A 28 3.91 0.21 -7.81
C ALA A 28 2.90 1.29 -7.47
N THR A 29 2.08 1.07 -6.44
CA THR A 29 1.16 2.07 -5.92
C THR A 29 1.62 2.49 -4.52
N ILE A 30 1.91 3.77 -4.35
CA ILE A 30 2.55 4.32 -3.14
C ILE A 30 1.70 5.47 -2.58
N ARG A 31 1.54 5.47 -1.27
CA ARG A 31 0.88 6.54 -0.51
C ARG A 31 1.85 7.70 -0.32
N SER A 32 1.39 8.93 -0.59
CA SER A 32 2.19 10.13 -0.33
C SER A 32 2.37 10.37 1.17
N GLU A 33 3.57 10.77 1.57
CA GLU A 33 3.87 11.22 2.94
C GLU A 33 3.30 12.63 3.20
N GLU A 34 3.32 13.51 2.20
CA GLU A 34 2.82 14.90 2.30
C GLU A 34 1.30 14.94 2.41
N ASN A 35 0.60 14.20 1.55
CA ASN A 35 -0.85 14.06 1.61
C ASN A 35 -1.19 12.61 1.90
N LYS A 36 -1.42 12.32 3.19
CA LYS A 36 -1.77 10.99 3.69
C LYS A 36 -2.99 10.40 2.97
N ASP A 37 -3.84 11.18 2.31
CA ASP A 37 -4.99 10.63 1.61
C ASP A 37 -4.78 10.38 0.11
N SER A 38 -3.64 10.79 -0.43
CA SER A 38 -3.29 10.63 -1.85
C SER A 38 -2.42 9.41 -2.10
N TRP A 39 -2.80 8.65 -3.13
CA TRP A 39 -2.04 7.52 -3.65
C TRP A 39 -1.64 7.76 -5.09
N TYR A 40 -0.48 7.23 -5.48
CA TYR A 40 0.07 7.40 -6.81
C TYR A 40 0.48 6.04 -7.35
N ASN A 41 0.05 5.72 -8.57
CA ASN A 41 0.50 4.56 -9.32
C ASN A 41 1.67 4.96 -10.21
N PHE A 42 2.75 4.20 -10.12
CA PHE A 42 3.98 4.32 -10.87
C PHE A 42 4.03 3.16 -11.85
N ASN A 43 3.92 3.49 -13.14
CA ASN A 43 3.91 2.56 -14.24
C ASN A 43 4.96 3.01 -15.26
N ASP A 44 6.16 2.45 -15.14
CA ASP A 44 7.35 2.82 -15.91
C ASP A 44 7.62 4.34 -15.90
N SER A 45 7.45 5.00 -17.05
CA SER A 45 7.67 6.44 -17.21
C SER A 45 6.45 7.29 -16.82
N SER A 46 5.34 6.67 -16.39
CA SER A 46 4.10 7.35 -16.05
C SER A 46 3.81 7.31 -14.55
N VAL A 47 3.38 8.46 -14.02
CA VAL A 47 2.90 8.59 -12.64
C VAL A 47 1.48 9.12 -12.67
N THR A 48 0.54 8.37 -12.11
CA THR A 48 -0.89 8.73 -12.08
C THR A 48 -1.37 8.82 -10.64
N LYS A 49 -1.97 9.96 -10.28
CA LYS A 49 -2.66 10.10 -8.99
C LYS A 49 -3.96 9.32 -9.01
N LEU A 50 -4.21 8.50 -7.99
CA LEU A 50 -5.47 7.79 -7.83
C LEU A 50 -6.54 8.73 -7.25
N ASN A 51 -7.72 8.75 -7.88
CA ASN A 51 -8.84 9.59 -7.43
C ASN A 51 -9.43 9.12 -6.11
N ASN A 52 -9.39 7.80 -5.87
CA ASN A 52 -9.89 7.16 -4.66
C ASN A 52 -8.74 6.44 -3.95
N GLN A 53 -8.86 6.26 -2.63
CA GLN A 53 -7.88 5.43 -1.94
C GLN A 53 -8.13 3.97 -2.31
N PRO A 54 -7.09 3.24 -2.74
CA PRO A 54 -7.19 1.80 -2.85
C PRO A 54 -7.57 1.28 -1.45
N PHE A 55 -8.64 0.48 -1.39
CA PHE A 55 -9.15 -0.16 -0.18
C PHE A 55 -9.92 0.73 0.84
N LYS A 56 -10.38 1.95 0.49
CA LYS A 56 -11.19 2.80 1.42
C LYS A 56 -12.61 2.29 1.66
N GLU A 57 -13.18 1.54 0.72
CA GLU A 57 -14.53 1.03 0.85
C GLU A 57 -14.53 -0.35 1.52
N ARG A 58 -15.52 -0.61 2.40
CA ARG A 58 -15.80 -1.95 2.94
C ARG A 58 -16.12 -3.00 1.86
N ARG A 59 -16.15 -2.61 0.58
CA ARG A 59 -15.98 -3.54 -0.51
C ARG A 59 -14.57 -4.10 -0.42
N LEU A 60 -14.48 -5.37 -0.10
CA LEU A 60 -13.29 -6.19 -0.32
C LEU A 60 -12.99 -6.19 -1.83
N GLU A 61 -12.50 -5.08 -2.37
CA GLU A 61 -11.86 -5.01 -3.67
C GLU A 61 -10.55 -5.77 -3.49
N LYS A 62 -10.66 -7.07 -3.70
CA LYS A 62 -9.51 -7.96 -3.78
C LYS A 62 -8.78 -7.57 -5.06
N SER A 63 -7.55 -7.11 -4.94
CA SER A 63 -6.68 -7.08 -6.10
C SER A 63 -6.24 -8.52 -6.38
N GLU A 64 -6.60 -9.03 -7.55
CA GLU A 64 -6.13 -10.33 -8.05
C GLU A 64 -4.66 -10.26 -8.50
N SER A 65 -4.12 -9.05 -8.63
CA SER A 65 -2.77 -8.77 -9.13
C SER A 65 -1.78 -8.37 -8.03
N ALA A 66 -2.23 -8.16 -6.79
CA ALA A 66 -1.35 -7.75 -5.68
C ALA A 66 -0.29 -8.83 -5.41
N TYR A 67 0.98 -8.45 -5.52
CA TYR A 67 2.12 -9.35 -5.43
C TYR A 67 3.00 -9.08 -4.21
N LEU A 68 3.29 -7.81 -3.91
CA LEU A 68 4.06 -7.40 -2.72
C LEU A 68 3.33 -6.31 -1.96
N LEU A 69 3.35 -6.41 -0.63
CA LEU A 69 2.74 -5.43 0.28
C LEU A 69 3.81 -4.85 1.22
N PHE A 70 3.87 -3.53 1.29
CA PHE A 70 4.82 -2.81 2.14
C PHE A 70 4.10 -2.12 3.29
N TYR A 71 4.49 -2.50 4.50
CA TYR A 71 3.94 -1.99 5.75
C TYR A 71 4.99 -1.25 6.55
N ARG A 72 4.56 -0.18 7.21
CA ARG A 72 5.36 0.50 8.24
C ARG A 72 4.74 0.32 9.60
N SER A 73 5.57 0.10 10.61
CA SER A 73 5.12 0.09 12.00
C SER A 73 4.59 1.47 12.38
N LYS A 74 3.40 1.52 12.99
CA LYS A 74 3.01 2.67 13.81
C LYS A 74 3.86 2.57 15.09
N LYS A 75 5.02 3.22 15.11
CA LYS A 75 5.65 3.51 16.40
C LYS A 75 4.67 4.35 17.23
N ASP A 76 4.64 4.17 18.55
CA ASP A 76 3.78 4.93 19.47
C ASP A 76 3.98 6.46 19.37
N THR A 77 5.00 6.92 18.66
CA THR A 77 5.27 8.33 18.36
C THR A 77 4.17 9.00 17.52
N ASP A 78 3.28 8.25 16.87
CA ASP A 78 2.09 8.76 16.17
C ASP A 78 0.90 9.08 17.12
N LEU A 79 1.02 8.85 18.43
CA LEU A 79 -0.02 9.13 19.45
C LEU A 79 0.14 10.50 20.15
N GLN A 80 1.08 11.35 19.71
CA GLN A 80 1.30 12.69 20.28
C GLN A 80 0.90 13.86 19.36
N ASN A 81 0.08 13.61 18.34
CA ASN A 81 -0.57 14.67 17.56
C ASN A 81 -2.08 14.45 17.52
#